data_AF-A0A929HN98-F1
#
_entry.id   AF-A0A929HN98-F1
#
_cell.length_a   1.000
_cell.length_b   1.000
_cell.length_c   1.000
_cell.angle_alpha   90.00
_cell.angle_beta   90.00
_cell.angle_gamma   90.00
#
_symmetry.space_group_name_H-M   'P 1'
#
loop_
_entity.id
_entity.type
_entity.pdbx_description
1 polymer ?
#
loop_
_entity_poly.entity_id
_entity_poly.type
_entity_poly.pdbx_seq_one_letter_code
_entity_poly.pdbx_strand_id
1 'polypeptide(L)'
;GLAYYENNQERLKLVPVDDKNPATGKGPVGASYDNVLNGTYQPLSRPLFIYVSVQSAAKDEVKEFIKYYIENSELLAKEVGYVALPTKAYELVLKRFDDRTTGSLFGGKGSQVGVKIEELLKSSE
;
A
#
# COMPACT_ATOMS: atom_id res chain seq x y z
N GLY A 1 -8.91 9.59 8.16
CA GLY A 1 -7.60 8.97 7.85
C GLY A 1 -6.49 9.97 8.09
N LEU A 2 -5.22 9.57 7.92
CA LEU A 2 -4.04 10.42 8.17
C LEU A 2 -4.15 11.80 7.49
N ALA A 3 -4.46 11.86 6.19
CA ALA A 3 -4.61 13.14 5.48
C ALA A 3 -5.72 14.04 6.03
N TYR A 4 -6.82 13.48 6.52
CA TYR A 4 -7.85 14.30 7.15
C TYR A 4 -7.35 14.93 8.46
N TYR A 5 -6.57 14.17 9.25
CA TYR A 5 -5.93 14.68 10.45
C TYR A 5 -4.91 15.78 10.12
N GLU A 6 -4.04 15.56 9.14
CA GLU A 6 -3.02 16.54 8.71
C GLU A 6 -3.64 17.87 8.28
N ASN A 7 -4.80 17.86 7.63
CA ASN A 7 -5.52 19.07 7.23
C ASN A 7 -6.35 19.72 8.35
N ASN A 8 -6.47 19.11 9.54
CA ASN A 8 -7.33 19.58 10.63
C ASN A 8 -6.66 19.52 12.01
N GLN A 9 -5.32 19.65 12.06
CA GLN A 9 -4.54 19.49 13.30
C GLN A 9 -4.94 20.49 14.41
N GLU A 10 -5.45 21.67 14.06
CA GLU A 10 -5.94 22.66 15.03
C GLU A 10 -7.22 22.22 15.76
N ARG A 11 -8.01 21.33 15.14
CA ARG A 11 -9.32 20.90 15.63
C ARG A 11 -9.31 19.47 16.16
N LEU A 12 -8.28 18.69 15.84
CA LEU A 12 -8.22 17.27 16.10
C LEU A 12 -6.96 16.93 16.90
N LYS A 13 -7.12 16.04 17.88
CA LYS A 13 -6.01 15.45 18.62
C LYS A 13 -5.76 14.03 18.12
N LEU A 14 -4.52 13.75 17.71
CA LEU A 14 -4.12 12.39 17.34
C LEU A 14 -3.99 11.51 18.59
N VAL A 15 -4.54 10.29 18.50
CA VAL A 15 -4.39 9.25 19.53
C VAL A 15 -3.52 8.14 18.94
N PRO A 16 -2.32 7.89 19.50
CA PRO A 16 -1.47 6.77 19.09
C PRO A 16 -2.13 5.41 19.37
N VAL A 17 -1.80 4.41 18.54
CA VAL A 17 -2.33 3.05 18.63
C VAL A 17 -1.20 2.08 18.97
N ASP A 18 -1.45 1.20 19.93
CA ASP A 18 -0.56 0.09 20.29
C ASP A 18 -1.16 -1.23 19.78
N ASP A 19 -0.48 -1.87 18.82
CA ASP A 19 -0.88 -3.17 18.26
C ASP A 19 -0.35 -4.35 19.10
N LYS A 20 0.34 -4.07 20.22
CA LYS A 20 0.96 -5.03 21.15
C LYS A 20 1.99 -5.95 20.49
N ASN A 21 2.51 -5.57 19.31
CA ASN A 21 3.52 -6.34 18.63
C ASN A 21 4.89 -5.64 18.77
N PRO A 22 5.85 -6.22 19.52
CA PRO A 22 7.17 -5.60 19.69
C PRO A 22 7.97 -5.50 18.38
N ALA A 23 7.58 -6.20 17.31
CA ALA A 23 8.21 -6.11 16.00
C ALA A 23 7.84 -4.83 15.22
N THR A 24 6.68 -4.23 15.52
CA THR A 24 6.18 -2.99 14.87
C THR A 24 6.39 -1.75 15.76
N GLY A 25 6.71 -1.94 17.05
CA GLY A 25 7.11 -0.86 17.95
C GLY A 25 7.04 -1.29 19.42
N LYS A 26 7.74 -0.56 20.30
CA LYS A 26 7.60 -0.74 21.76
C LYS A 26 6.62 0.29 22.29
N GLY A 27 5.33 -0.04 22.22
CA GLY A 27 4.22 0.78 22.72
C GLY A 27 3.49 1.56 21.61
N PRO A 28 2.68 2.57 22.00
CA PRO A 28 1.80 3.25 21.06
C PRO A 28 2.53 4.01 19.96
N VAL A 29 2.12 3.81 18.72
CA VAL A 29 2.64 4.48 17.51
C VAL A 29 1.60 5.45 16.97
N GLY A 30 1.99 6.69 16.69
CA GLY A 30 1.12 7.69 16.07
C GLY A 30 1.01 7.50 14.56
N ALA A 31 -0.14 7.87 13.97
CA ALA A 31 -0.27 7.93 12.53
C ALA A 31 0.62 9.04 11.96
N SER A 32 1.55 8.67 11.07
CA SER A 32 2.35 9.59 10.27
C SER A 32 2.68 8.94 8.93
N TYR A 33 3.11 9.72 7.94
CA TYR A 33 3.51 9.19 6.64
C TYR A 33 4.58 8.10 6.81
N ASP A 34 5.62 8.39 7.60
CA ASP A 34 6.73 7.46 7.83
C ASP A 34 6.31 6.18 8.53
N ASN A 35 5.47 6.27 9.57
CA ASN A 35 5.00 5.10 10.33
C ASN A 35 4.04 4.23 9.51
N VAL A 36 3.29 4.83 8.58
CA VAL A 36 2.47 4.07 7.63
C VAL A 36 3.34 3.41 6.56
N LEU A 37 4.31 4.14 6.00
CA LEU A 37 5.19 3.64 4.93
C LEU A 37 6.09 2.49 5.41
N ASN A 38 6.66 2.61 6.61
CA ASN A 38 7.55 1.58 7.17
C ASN A 38 6.80 0.40 7.82
N GLY A 39 5.46 0.49 7.90
CA GLY A 39 4.59 -0.56 8.43
C GLY A 39 4.48 -0.62 9.95
N THR A 40 4.97 0.38 10.71
CA THR A 40 4.90 0.41 12.19
C THR A 40 3.55 0.88 12.72
N TYR A 41 2.77 1.65 11.94
CA TYR A 41 1.43 2.07 12.32
C TYR A 41 0.38 0.99 11.99
N GLN A 42 0.12 0.10 12.94
CA GLN A 42 -0.80 -1.04 12.77
C GLN A 42 -1.92 -1.02 13.82
N PRO A 43 -3.05 -1.71 13.59
CA PRO A 43 -3.46 -2.40 12.36
C PRO A 43 -4.21 -1.48 11.37
N LEU A 44 -4.17 -0.17 11.60
CA LEU A 44 -5.02 0.80 10.88
C LEU A 44 -4.41 1.29 9.55
N SER A 45 -3.17 0.89 9.23
CA SER A 45 -2.62 1.00 7.88
C SER A 45 -2.89 -0.28 7.08
N ARG A 46 -3.22 -0.14 5.80
CA ARG A 46 -3.38 -1.27 4.88
C ARG A 46 -2.99 -0.87 3.46
N PRO A 47 -2.40 -1.79 2.67
CA PRO A 47 -2.27 -1.59 1.23
C PRO A 47 -3.65 -1.54 0.57
N LEU A 48 -3.73 -0.78 -0.52
CA LEU A 48 -4.88 -0.81 -1.42
C LEU A 48 -4.62 -1.80 -2.56
N PHE A 49 -5.67 -2.48 -2.98
CA PHE A 49 -5.62 -3.48 -4.03
C PHE A 49 -6.51 -3.09 -5.20
N ILE A 50 -6.01 -3.32 -6.41
CA ILE A 50 -6.82 -3.37 -7.62
C ILE A 50 -6.97 -4.84 -8.03
N TYR A 51 -8.20 -5.25 -8.34
CA TYR A 51 -8.52 -6.62 -8.74
C TYR A 51 -8.78 -6.65 -10.24
N VAL A 52 -7.85 -7.21 -11.00
CA VAL A 52 -7.94 -7.26 -12.46
C VAL A 52 -8.29 -8.68 -12.90
N SER A 53 -9.36 -8.83 -13.67
CA SER A 53 -9.70 -10.12 -14.29
C SER A 53 -8.67 -10.47 -15.36
N VAL A 54 -8.18 -11.71 -15.34
CA VAL A 54 -7.24 -12.24 -16.36
C VAL A 54 -7.82 -12.11 -17.76
N GLN A 55 -9.11 -12.39 -17.93
CA GLN A 55 -9.79 -12.27 -19.23
C GLN A 55 -9.87 -10.81 -19.69
N SER A 56 -10.08 -9.87 -18.76
CA SER A 56 -10.15 -8.44 -19.12
C SER A 56 -8.78 -7.85 -19.40
N ALA A 57 -7.73 -8.29 -18.70
CA ALA A 57 -6.35 -7.85 -18.92
C ALA A 57 -5.79 -8.23 -20.31
N ALA A 58 -6.48 -9.11 -21.05
CA ALA A 58 -6.15 -9.43 -22.43
C ALA A 58 -6.65 -8.38 -23.44
N LYS A 59 -7.56 -7.47 -23.03
CA LYS A 59 -8.02 -6.35 -23.86
C LYS A 59 -7.02 -5.21 -23.78
N ASP A 60 -6.67 -4.63 -24.92
CA ASP A 60 -5.64 -3.59 -24.99
C ASP A 60 -6.00 -2.36 -24.15
N GLU A 61 -7.26 -1.93 -24.16
CA GLU A 61 -7.69 -0.74 -23.41
C GLU A 61 -7.58 -0.94 -21.90
N VAL A 62 -7.85 -2.16 -21.42
CA VAL A 62 -7.70 -2.51 -20.00
C VAL A 62 -6.23 -2.58 -19.64
N LYS A 63 -5.41 -3.20 -20.49
CA LYS A 63 -3.97 -3.30 -20.27
C LYS A 63 -3.33 -1.91 -20.14
N GLU A 64 -3.61 -1.02 -21.09
CA GLU A 64 -3.09 0.34 -21.08
C GLU A 64 -3.60 1.14 -19.87
N PHE A 65 -4.87 0.99 -19.50
CA PHE A 65 -5.39 1.63 -18.28
C PHE A 65 -4.66 1.17 -17.01
N ILE A 66 -4.40 -0.13 -16.85
CA ILE A 66 -3.71 -0.65 -15.66
C ILE A 66 -2.25 -0.18 -15.63
N LYS A 67 -1.56 -0.13 -16.77
CA LYS A 67 -0.21 0.43 -16.87
C LYS A 67 -0.18 1.90 -16.46
N TYR A 68 -1.04 2.71 -17.06
CA TYR A 68 -1.20 4.11 -16.72
C TYR A 68 -1.50 4.30 -15.22
N TYR A 69 -2.42 3.50 -14.67
CA TYR A 69 -2.75 3.56 -13.24
C TYR A 69 -1.51 3.32 -12.37
N ILE A 70 -0.72 2.28 -12.64
CA ILE A 70 0.47 1.94 -11.83
C ILE A 70 1.55 3.03 -11.98
N GLU A 71 1.82 3.48 -13.20
CA GLU A 71 2.86 4.48 -13.51
C GLU A 71 2.57 5.85 -12.87
N ASN A 72 1.30 6.22 -12.72
CA ASN A 72 0.90 7.51 -12.17
C ASN A 72 0.49 7.45 -10.68
N SER A 73 0.37 6.25 -10.11
CA SER A 73 -0.13 6.05 -8.74
C SER A 73 0.73 6.73 -7.68
N GLU A 74 2.07 6.80 -7.86
CA GLU A 74 2.94 7.44 -6.86
C GLU A 74 2.58 8.93 -6.68
N LEU A 75 2.40 9.64 -7.80
CA LEU A 75 2.05 11.06 -7.82
C LEU A 75 0.64 11.27 -7.29
N LEU A 76 -0.33 10.55 -7.85
CA LEU A 76 -1.75 10.70 -7.52
C LEU A 76 -2.05 10.34 -6.07
N ALA A 77 -1.37 9.32 -5.51
CA ALA A 77 -1.53 8.97 -4.10
C ALA A 77 -1.20 10.15 -3.18
N LYS A 78 -0.08 10.85 -3.44
CA LYS A 78 0.34 12.00 -2.63
C LYS A 78 -0.66 13.16 -2.74
N GLU A 79 -1.18 13.42 -3.94
CA GLU A 79 -2.12 14.52 -4.20
C GLU A 79 -3.43 14.37 -3.42
N VAL A 80 -3.95 13.15 -3.32
CA VAL A 80 -5.23 12.88 -2.63
C VAL A 80 -5.05 12.47 -1.15
N GLY A 81 -3.82 12.54 -0.63
CA GLY A 81 -3.53 12.27 0.78
C GLY A 81 -3.39 10.80 1.17
N TYR A 82 -3.09 9.92 0.23
CA TYR A 82 -2.60 8.57 0.51
C TYR A 82 -1.08 8.55 0.69
N VAL A 83 -0.61 7.50 1.37
CA VAL A 83 0.82 7.20 1.46
C VAL A 83 1.21 6.40 0.23
N ALA A 84 2.08 6.97 -0.59
CA ALA A 84 2.57 6.30 -1.80
C ALA A 84 3.45 5.11 -1.41
N LEU A 85 3.43 4.05 -2.23
CA LEU A 85 4.37 2.95 -2.07
C LEU A 85 5.80 3.43 -2.41
N PRO A 86 6.86 2.72 -1.95
CA PRO A 86 8.21 2.97 -2.46
C PRO A 86 8.23 2.83 -3.98
N THR A 87 8.99 3.68 -4.68
CA THR A 87 9.09 3.65 -6.16
C THR A 87 9.39 2.24 -6.70
N LYS A 88 10.27 1.50 -6.01
CA LYS A 88 10.62 0.13 -6.38
C LYS A 88 9.43 -0.85 -6.34
N ALA A 89 8.46 -0.62 -5.46
CA ALA A 89 7.25 -1.45 -5.40
C ALA A 89 6.38 -1.26 -6.65
N TYR A 90 6.28 -0.05 -7.20
CA TYR A 90 5.53 0.18 -8.45
C TYR A 90 6.17 -0.54 -9.64
N GLU A 91 7.50 -0.53 -9.74
CA GLU A 91 8.22 -1.30 -10.76
C GLU A 91 7.93 -2.81 -10.66
N LEU A 92 7.98 -3.36 -9.44
CA LEU A 92 7.71 -4.78 -9.21
C LEU A 92 6.24 -5.15 -9.50
N VAL A 93 5.29 -4.26 -9.18
CA VAL A 93 3.87 -4.45 -9.50
C VAL A 93 3.64 -4.41 -11.01
N LEU A 94 4.28 -3.48 -11.72
CA LEU A 94 4.20 -3.40 -13.19
C LEU A 94 4.78 -4.66 -13.84
N LYS A 95 5.96 -5.11 -13.39
CA LYS A 95 6.57 -6.36 -13.85
C LYS A 95 5.64 -7.55 -13.64
N ARG A 96 5.06 -7.68 -12.44
CA ARG A 96 4.10 -8.75 -12.12
C ARG A 96 2.88 -8.74 -13.04
N PHE A 97 2.38 -7.55 -13.39
CA PHE A 97 1.28 -7.40 -14.34
C PHE A 97 1.69 -7.82 -15.76
N ASP A 98 2.86 -7.39 -16.23
CA ASP A 98 3.41 -7.76 -17.54
C ASP A 98 3.70 -9.27 -17.65
N ASP A 99 4.19 -9.89 -16.59
CA ASP A 99 4.41 -11.34 -16.48
C ASP A 99 3.10 -12.14 -16.35
N ARG A 100 1.95 -11.47 -16.24
CA ARG A 100 0.62 -12.06 -16.02
C ARG A 100 0.56 -12.98 -14.79
N THR A 101 1.33 -12.66 -13.74
CA THR A 101 1.33 -13.48 -12.53
C THR A 101 0.01 -13.35 -11.79
N THR A 102 -0.71 -14.46 -11.65
CA THR A 102 -2.01 -14.50 -10.96
C THR A 102 -1.86 -14.77 -9.46
N GLY A 103 -2.96 -14.61 -8.71
CA GLY A 103 -2.99 -14.84 -7.27
C GLY A 103 -2.48 -13.66 -6.44
N SER A 104 -2.68 -13.78 -5.12
CA SER A 104 -2.34 -12.72 -4.15
C SER A 104 -0.93 -12.90 -3.60
N LEU A 105 -0.18 -11.79 -3.51
CA LEU A 105 1.11 -11.71 -2.81
C LEU A 105 0.99 -12.07 -1.32
N PHE A 106 -0.22 -12.02 -0.77
CA PHE A 106 -0.49 -12.34 0.62
C PHE A 106 -0.88 -13.81 0.83
N GLY A 107 -0.71 -14.67 -0.17
CA GLY A 107 -1.00 -16.11 -0.08
C GLY A 107 -2.46 -16.41 0.24
N GLY A 108 -3.39 -15.51 -0.12
CA GLY A 108 -4.81 -15.64 0.19
C GLY A 108 -5.19 -15.34 1.64
N LYS A 109 -4.24 -14.94 2.50
CA LYS A 109 -4.46 -14.64 3.92
C LYS A 109 -4.92 -13.20 4.20
N GLY A 110 -5.16 -12.40 3.15
CA GLY A 110 -5.53 -10.99 3.27
C GLY A 110 -4.35 -10.09 3.65
N SER A 111 -4.62 -8.82 3.96
CA SER A 111 -3.58 -7.87 4.42
C SER A 111 -2.91 -8.41 5.68
N GLN A 112 -1.60 -8.68 5.61
CA GLN A 112 -0.83 -9.16 6.75
C GLN A 112 -0.23 -7.98 7.52
N VAL A 113 -0.42 -8.00 8.84
CA VAL A 113 0.10 -6.98 9.76
C VAL A 113 1.62 -7.09 9.85
N GLY A 114 2.32 -5.96 9.79
CA GLY A 114 3.77 -5.89 10.01
C GLY A 114 4.62 -6.32 8.80
N VAL A 115 4.05 -6.41 7.60
CA VAL A 115 4.82 -6.74 6.39
C VAL A 115 4.97 -5.52 5.49
N LYS A 116 6.20 -5.23 5.06
CA LYS A 116 6.48 -4.18 4.08
C LYS A 116 6.16 -4.70 2.67
N ILE A 117 5.44 -3.88 1.91
CA ILE A 117 4.96 -4.26 0.56
C ILE A 117 6.11 -4.58 -0.39
N GLU A 118 7.20 -3.83 -0.33
CA GLU A 118 8.39 -4.10 -1.14
C GLU A 118 9.03 -5.45 -0.83
N GLU A 119 9.11 -5.84 0.44
CA GLU A 119 9.68 -7.12 0.86
C GLU A 119 8.81 -8.29 0.38
N LEU A 120 7.48 -8.15 0.44
CA LEU A 120 6.55 -9.13 -0.13
C LEU A 120 6.73 -9.28 -1.64
N LEU A 121 6.84 -8.17 -2.36
CA LEU A 121 7.00 -8.17 -3.81
C LEU A 121 8.30 -8.86 -4.23
N LYS A 122 9.42 -8.61 -3.54
CA LYS A 122 10.71 -9.28 -3.79
C LYS A 122 10.66 -10.78 -3.50
N SER A 123 9.90 -11.22 -2.49
CA SER A 123 9.75 -12.65 -2.17
C SER A 123 8.94 -13.45 -3.20
N SER A 124 8.35 -12.78 -4.19
CA SER A 124 7.48 -13.36 -5.22
C SER A 124 8.09 -13.40 -6.62
N GLU A 125 9.35 -12.99 -6.77
CA GLU A 125 10.21 -13.30 -7.93
C GLU A 125 10.68 -14.75 -7.88
#